data_AF-A0A2G6J8U0-F1
#
_entry.id   AF-A0A2G6J8U0-F1
#
_cell.length_a   1.000
_cell.length_b   1.000
_cell.length_c   1.000
_cell.angle_alpha   90.00
_cell.angle_beta   90.00
_cell.angle_gamma   90.00
#
_symmetry.space_group_name_H-M   'P 1'
#
loop_
_entity.id
_entity.type
_entity.pdbx_description
1 polymer ?
#
loop_
_entity_poly.entity_id
_entity_poly.type
_entity_poly.pdbx_seq_one_letter_code
_entity_poly.pdbx_strand_id
1 'polypeptide(L)'
;MSTIAQQKLVARGGDPRMRRWTLDLDAMASCAEWSRENPGLLEQELVELAAAFPTAIACAGVPLSDDRCWVAAAEPLLDQGELVVFDRGLRNVATEQRVSLPEETVNGLIVRVPSPITGRPFASALDRRLLALDRSDPKRAASWRECLIEVKGRRYIAPRFGLWFSQSWPHADPPVMVWSEYFEMLDIPADHVYCADQYYRLCLYAQWREQPAVQVLQNRVVPRLLIDLMVADLHALGRLELALDRLEMSLYEMYNVVGRPQLVEPLRQVYQDLVGRSADNTLT
;
A
#
# COMPACT_ATOMS: atom_id res chain seq x y z
N MET A 1 -9.21 -22.44 19.55
CA MET A 1 -9.22 -21.56 18.37
C MET A 1 -8.32 -20.39 18.67
N SER A 2 -7.33 -20.11 17.82
CA SER A 2 -6.47 -18.94 17.96
C SER A 2 -7.34 -17.69 17.75
N THR A 3 -7.35 -16.77 18.70
CA THR A 3 -7.99 -15.46 18.49
C THR A 3 -6.97 -14.53 17.87
N ILE A 4 -7.09 -14.29 16.56
CA ILE A 4 -6.26 -13.31 15.87
C ILE A 4 -6.84 -11.92 16.16
N ALA A 5 -6.04 -11.06 16.80
CA ALA A 5 -6.45 -9.70 17.11
C ALA A 5 -5.77 -8.70 16.18
N GLN A 6 -6.54 -7.74 15.67
CA GLN A 6 -6.03 -6.64 14.85
C GLN A 6 -6.23 -5.30 15.56
N GLN A 7 -5.45 -4.31 15.13
CA GLN A 7 -5.49 -2.98 15.70
C GLN A 7 -5.45 -1.90 14.61
N LYS A 8 -6.31 -0.88 14.74
CA LYS A 8 -6.30 0.34 13.91
C LYS A 8 -6.15 1.55 14.82
N LEU A 9 -5.32 2.49 14.37
CA LEU A 9 -5.33 3.83 14.91
C LEU A 9 -6.57 4.56 14.38
N VAL A 10 -7.48 4.93 15.26
CA VAL A 10 -8.70 5.68 14.92
C VAL A 10 -8.58 7.08 15.51
N ALA A 11 -8.65 8.10 14.67
CA ALA A 11 -8.74 9.48 15.12
C ALA A 11 -10.20 9.94 15.02
N ARG A 12 -10.91 10.02 16.14
CA ARG A 12 -12.22 10.69 16.22
C ARG A 12 -12.06 11.98 17.00
N GLY A 13 -12.40 13.12 16.40
CA GLY A 13 -12.33 14.42 17.07
C GLY A 13 -10.92 14.87 17.45
N GLY A 14 -9.89 14.40 16.75
CA GLY A 14 -8.49 14.81 16.98
C GLY A 14 -7.72 14.05 18.07
N ASP A 15 -8.37 13.14 18.81
CA ASP A 15 -7.72 12.26 19.81
C ASP A 15 -7.42 10.88 19.19
N PRO A 16 -6.16 10.55 18.87
CA PRO A 16 -5.80 9.26 18.28
C PRO A 16 -5.93 8.15 19.32
N ARG A 17 -6.85 7.20 19.08
CA ARG A 17 -7.05 6.02 19.93
C ARG A 17 -6.74 4.75 19.18
N MET A 18 -6.05 3.83 19.86
CA MET A 18 -5.89 2.48 19.36
C MET A 18 -7.18 1.69 19.61
N ARG A 19 -7.79 1.19 18.54
CA ARG A 19 -8.91 0.26 18.62
C ARG A 19 -8.41 -1.14 18.32
N ARG A 20 -8.83 -2.11 19.13
CA ARG A 20 -8.51 -3.53 18.97
C ARG A 20 -9.80 -4.34 18.82
N TRP A 21 -9.77 -5.36 17.97
CA TRP A 21 -10.85 -6.32 17.81
C TRP A 21 -10.30 -7.72 17.51
N THR A 22 -11.19 -8.71 17.52
CA THR A 22 -10.87 -10.11 17.19
C THR A 22 -11.45 -10.43 15.83
N LEU A 23 -10.67 -11.06 14.97
CA LEU A 23 -11.13 -11.47 13.66
C LEU A 23 -12.16 -12.59 13.75
N ASP A 24 -13.26 -12.39 13.02
CA ASP A 24 -14.26 -13.42 12.79
C ASP A 24 -13.86 -14.28 11.58
N LEU A 25 -13.16 -15.39 11.87
CA LEU A 25 -12.65 -16.30 10.84
C LEU A 25 -13.77 -17.00 10.08
N ASP A 26 -14.90 -17.29 10.73
CA ASP A 26 -16.05 -17.92 10.09
C ASP A 26 -16.70 -16.95 9.08
N ALA A 27 -16.80 -15.67 9.44
CA ALA A 27 -17.26 -14.64 8.52
C ALA A 27 -16.33 -14.48 7.31
N MET A 28 -15.01 -14.48 7.52
CA MET A 28 -14.05 -14.43 6.41
C MET A 28 -14.11 -15.68 5.52
N ALA A 29 -14.20 -16.87 6.12
CA ALA A 29 -14.35 -18.13 5.40
C ALA A 29 -15.65 -18.14 4.58
N SER A 30 -16.71 -17.46 5.02
CA SER A 30 -17.96 -17.38 4.27
C SER A 30 -17.86 -16.57 2.97
N CYS A 31 -16.95 -15.59 2.91
CA CYS A 31 -16.86 -14.59 1.83
C CYS A 31 -16.09 -15.05 0.58
N ALA A 32 -15.22 -16.05 0.68
CA ALA A 32 -14.47 -16.54 -0.48
C ALA A 32 -14.45 -18.08 -0.50
N GLU A 33 -14.52 -18.65 -1.70
CA GLU A 33 -14.57 -20.10 -1.87
C GLU A 33 -13.32 -20.77 -1.29
N TRP A 34 -12.12 -20.28 -1.65
CA TRP A 34 -10.87 -20.85 -1.16
C TRP A 34 -10.74 -20.85 0.36
N SER A 35 -11.22 -19.81 1.05
CA SER A 35 -11.07 -19.68 2.50
C SER A 35 -12.02 -20.61 3.24
N ARG A 36 -13.19 -20.90 2.63
CA ARG A 36 -14.11 -21.93 3.09
C ARG A 36 -13.52 -23.34 2.96
N GLU A 37 -12.87 -23.60 1.84
CA GLU A 37 -12.27 -24.91 1.53
C GLU A 37 -10.97 -25.14 2.31
N ASN A 38 -10.23 -24.08 2.62
CA ASN A 38 -8.91 -24.14 3.26
C ASN A 38 -8.81 -23.22 4.50
N PRO A 39 -9.61 -23.46 5.56
CA PRO A 39 -9.64 -22.59 6.74
C PRO A 39 -8.29 -22.53 7.49
N GLY A 40 -7.50 -23.61 7.44
CA GLY A 40 -6.16 -23.64 8.03
C GLY A 40 -5.16 -22.72 7.30
N LEU A 41 -5.28 -22.59 5.97
CA LEU A 41 -4.47 -21.64 5.20
C LEU A 41 -4.85 -20.20 5.54
N LEU A 42 -6.16 -19.90 5.64
CA LEU A 42 -6.63 -18.58 6.08
C LEU A 42 -6.06 -18.20 7.46
N GLU A 43 -6.14 -19.11 8.43
CA GLU A 43 -5.62 -18.87 9.78
C GLU A 43 -4.10 -18.62 9.75
N GLN A 44 -3.36 -19.44 9.00
CA GLN A 44 -1.91 -19.27 8.83
C GLN A 44 -1.54 -17.90 8.24
N GLU A 45 -2.17 -17.53 7.12
CA GLU A 45 -1.93 -16.24 6.45
C GLU A 45 -2.15 -15.08 7.43
N LEU A 46 -3.28 -15.09 8.14
CA LEU A 46 -3.63 -14.02 9.07
C LEU A 46 -2.69 -13.95 10.28
N VAL A 47 -2.20 -15.09 10.79
CA VAL A 47 -1.20 -15.13 11.87
C VAL A 47 0.13 -14.54 11.41
N GLU A 48 0.63 -14.97 10.25
CA GLU A 48 1.90 -14.48 9.69
C GLU A 48 1.82 -12.98 9.39
N LEU A 49 0.70 -12.53 8.82
CA LEU A 49 0.44 -11.12 8.54
C LEU A 49 0.34 -10.27 9.81
N ALA A 50 -0.38 -10.74 10.84
CA ALA A 50 -0.49 -10.02 12.11
C ALA A 50 0.87 -9.89 12.81
N ALA A 51 1.75 -10.89 12.66
CA ALA A 51 3.11 -10.85 13.20
C ALA A 51 4.00 -9.84 12.47
N ALA A 52 3.94 -9.78 11.13
CA ALA A 52 4.79 -8.91 10.32
C ALA A 52 4.26 -7.47 10.18
N PHE A 53 2.93 -7.31 10.11
CA PHE A 53 2.22 -6.06 9.89
C PHE A 53 1.09 -5.91 10.92
N PRO A 54 1.40 -5.57 12.19
CA PRO A 54 0.43 -5.57 13.29
C PRO A 54 -0.72 -4.55 13.15
N THR A 55 -0.59 -3.60 12.22
CA THR A 55 -1.60 -2.61 11.87
C THR A 55 -2.36 -2.94 10.59
N ALA A 56 -2.13 -4.12 10.00
CA ALA A 56 -2.93 -4.64 8.91
C ALA A 56 -4.38 -4.81 9.36
N ILE A 57 -5.32 -4.42 8.49
CA ILE A 57 -6.75 -4.48 8.74
C ILE A 57 -7.34 -5.45 7.73
N ALA A 58 -7.89 -6.57 8.20
CA ALA A 58 -8.69 -7.46 7.36
C ALA A 58 -10.06 -6.84 7.11
N CYS A 59 -10.43 -6.76 5.85
CA CYS A 59 -11.62 -6.07 5.38
C CYS A 59 -12.23 -6.79 4.19
N ALA A 60 -13.50 -6.46 3.95
CA ALA A 60 -14.20 -6.86 2.74
C ALA A 60 -13.87 -5.92 1.58
N GLY A 61 -13.84 -6.45 0.37
CA GLY A 61 -13.74 -5.67 -0.86
C GLY A 61 -14.82 -6.05 -1.86
N VAL A 62 -15.09 -5.14 -2.79
CA VAL A 62 -16.00 -5.36 -3.92
C VAL A 62 -15.18 -5.34 -5.22
N PRO A 63 -15.34 -6.33 -6.11
CA PRO A 63 -14.67 -6.35 -7.41
C PRO A 63 -14.98 -5.08 -8.23
N LEU A 64 -14.00 -4.59 -9.00
CA LEU A 64 -14.19 -3.40 -9.85
C LEU A 64 -14.84 -3.69 -11.21
N SER A 65 -14.96 -4.95 -11.63
CA SER A 65 -15.59 -5.35 -12.90
C SER A 65 -16.22 -6.74 -12.85
N ASP A 66 -17.32 -6.93 -13.61
CA ASP A 66 -18.08 -8.19 -13.71
C ASP A 66 -17.35 -9.32 -14.46
N ASP A 67 -16.19 -9.06 -15.07
CA ASP A 67 -15.46 -10.04 -15.86
C ASP A 67 -14.75 -11.08 -14.96
N ARG A 68 -15.46 -12.19 -14.77
CA ARG A 68 -15.15 -13.33 -13.86
C ARG A 68 -13.80 -14.02 -14.07
N CYS A 69 -13.06 -13.70 -15.12
CA CYS A 69 -11.84 -14.42 -15.49
C CYS A 69 -10.57 -13.87 -14.80
N TRP A 70 -10.66 -12.72 -14.13
CA TRP A 70 -9.56 -12.14 -13.38
C TRP A 70 -10.17 -11.49 -12.14
N VAL A 71 -9.60 -11.70 -10.95
CA VAL A 71 -9.91 -10.83 -9.82
C VAL A 71 -9.25 -9.48 -10.12
N ALA A 72 -9.92 -8.71 -10.99
CA ALA A 72 -9.46 -7.48 -11.59
C ALA A 72 -9.65 -6.35 -10.59
N ALA A 73 -8.76 -6.30 -9.61
CA ALA A 73 -8.80 -5.32 -8.53
C ALA A 73 -10.11 -5.37 -7.71
N ALA A 74 -10.03 -4.81 -6.52
CA ALA A 74 -11.18 -4.58 -5.67
C ALA A 74 -10.94 -3.29 -4.92
N GLU A 75 -12.03 -2.63 -4.57
CA GLU A 75 -12.02 -1.53 -3.64
C GLU A 75 -12.50 -2.00 -2.27
N PRO A 76 -12.05 -1.37 -1.17
CA PRO A 76 -12.61 -1.70 0.13
C PRO A 76 -14.10 -1.39 0.16
N LEU A 77 -14.86 -2.32 0.72
CA LEU A 77 -16.25 -2.07 1.04
C LEU A 77 -16.31 -1.01 2.14
N LEU A 78 -16.97 0.12 1.83
CA LEU A 78 -17.18 1.23 2.76
C LEU A 78 -18.65 1.30 3.17
N ASP A 79 -18.89 1.48 4.46
CA ASP A 79 -20.19 1.87 5.01
C ASP A 79 -20.05 3.22 5.70
N GLN A 80 -20.85 4.21 5.29
CA GLN A 80 -20.75 5.60 5.77
C GLN A 80 -19.32 6.19 5.68
N GLY A 81 -18.57 5.80 4.64
CA GLY A 81 -17.18 6.24 4.41
C GLY A 81 -16.12 5.53 5.25
N GLU A 82 -16.48 4.51 6.02
CA GLU A 82 -15.57 3.75 6.88
C GLU A 82 -15.45 2.29 6.46
N LEU A 83 -14.29 1.69 6.72
CA LEU A 83 -14.01 0.31 6.34
C LEU A 83 -14.99 -0.65 7.03
N VAL A 84 -15.46 -1.63 6.25
CA VAL A 84 -16.15 -2.82 6.78
C VAL A 84 -15.12 -3.91 7.11
N VAL A 85 -15.12 -4.38 8.36
CA VAL A 85 -14.16 -5.37 8.89
C VAL A 85 -14.86 -6.62 9.41
N PHE A 86 -14.08 -7.69 9.57
CA PHE A 86 -14.53 -8.98 10.11
C PHE A 86 -14.38 -9.01 11.63
N ASP A 87 -15.34 -8.44 12.36
CA ASP A 87 -15.42 -8.45 13.83
C ASP A 87 -16.82 -8.89 14.28
N ARG A 88 -16.95 -10.15 14.73
CA ARG A 88 -18.26 -10.77 15.10
C ARG A 88 -19.31 -10.58 13.98
N GLY A 89 -18.97 -11.04 12.79
CA GLY A 89 -19.60 -10.76 11.49
C GLY A 89 -18.91 -9.63 10.73
N LEU A 90 -19.54 -9.14 9.67
CA LEU A 90 -19.10 -7.92 8.99
C LEU A 90 -19.68 -6.70 9.69
N ARG A 91 -18.81 -5.75 10.04
CA ARG A 91 -19.19 -4.54 10.74
C ARG A 91 -18.53 -3.31 10.19
N ASN A 92 -19.24 -2.20 10.22
CA ASN A 92 -18.66 -0.88 10.07
C ASN A 92 -17.76 -0.58 11.27
N VAL A 93 -16.49 -0.27 11.03
CA VAL A 93 -15.53 0.07 12.09
C VAL A 93 -15.98 1.27 12.92
N ALA A 94 -16.66 2.25 12.34
CA ALA A 94 -17.12 3.43 13.06
C ALA A 94 -18.37 3.17 13.91
N THR A 95 -19.41 2.56 13.35
CA THR A 95 -20.73 2.45 14.01
C THR A 95 -20.93 1.13 14.76
N GLU A 96 -20.05 0.14 14.53
CA GLU A 96 -20.16 -1.24 15.03
C GLU A 96 -21.41 -2.00 14.56
N GLN A 97 -22.20 -1.38 13.68
CA GLN A 97 -23.39 -1.98 13.11
C GLN A 97 -22.99 -3.09 12.14
N ARG A 98 -23.80 -4.14 12.12
CA ARG A 98 -23.64 -5.23 11.16
C ARG A 98 -23.97 -4.72 9.76
N VAL A 99 -23.16 -5.11 8.80
CA VAL A 99 -23.34 -4.78 7.38
C VAL A 99 -23.67 -6.07 6.64
N SER A 100 -24.62 -6.01 5.71
CA SER A 100 -24.94 -7.13 4.83
C SER A 100 -23.86 -7.29 3.76
N LEU A 101 -23.51 -8.54 3.47
CA LEU A 101 -22.53 -8.88 2.43
C LEU A 101 -23.14 -8.74 1.03
N PRO A 102 -22.53 -7.98 0.10
CA PRO A 102 -22.71 -8.21 -1.32
C PRO A 102 -22.31 -9.65 -1.70
N GLU A 103 -23.01 -10.26 -2.66
CA GLU A 103 -22.77 -11.66 -3.06
C GLU A 103 -21.34 -11.90 -3.57
N GLU A 104 -20.70 -10.88 -4.16
CA GLU A 104 -19.38 -10.98 -4.79
C GLU A 104 -18.25 -10.43 -3.91
N THR A 105 -18.44 -10.38 -2.60
CA THR A 105 -17.42 -9.86 -1.67
C THR A 105 -16.15 -10.69 -1.74
N VAL A 106 -14.99 -10.04 -1.71
CA VAL A 106 -13.68 -10.70 -1.57
C VAL A 106 -13.05 -10.39 -0.22
N ASN A 107 -12.22 -11.32 0.26
CA ASN A 107 -11.36 -11.07 1.41
C ASN A 107 -10.17 -10.21 0.99
N GLY A 108 -9.80 -9.24 1.82
CA GLY A 108 -8.54 -8.54 1.65
C GLY A 108 -8.03 -7.86 2.90
N LEU A 109 -6.94 -7.13 2.70
CA LEU A 109 -6.19 -6.48 3.75
C LEU A 109 -5.84 -5.07 3.30
N ILE A 110 -6.11 -4.10 4.16
CA ILE A 110 -5.50 -2.78 4.04
C ILE A 110 -4.29 -2.74 4.97
N VAL A 111 -3.12 -2.47 4.39
CA VAL A 111 -1.87 -2.30 5.13
C VAL A 111 -1.29 -0.91 4.90
N ARG A 112 -0.48 -0.46 5.86
CA ARG A 112 0.35 0.73 5.70
C ARG A 112 1.80 0.33 5.90
N VAL A 113 2.63 0.64 4.92
CA VAL A 113 4.07 0.36 4.98
C VAL A 113 4.81 1.67 5.19
N PRO A 114 5.15 2.04 6.44
CA PRO A 114 5.83 3.29 6.70
C PRO A 114 7.26 3.25 6.15
N SER A 115 7.61 4.24 5.33
CA SER A 115 8.97 4.44 4.81
C SER A 115 9.51 5.80 5.23
N PRO A 116 10.74 5.86 5.76
CA PRO A 116 11.30 7.09 6.29
C PRO A 116 11.55 8.08 5.16
N ILE A 117 11.11 9.33 5.37
CA ILE A 117 11.32 10.43 4.44
C ILE A 117 12.15 11.58 5.06
N THR A 118 12.54 11.43 6.32
CA THR A 118 13.35 12.44 7.02
C THR A 118 14.69 12.64 6.29
N GLY A 119 15.02 13.89 5.96
CA GLY A 119 16.26 14.25 5.27
C GLY A 119 16.31 13.89 3.78
N ARG A 120 15.22 13.35 3.21
CA ARG A 120 15.15 13.05 1.78
C ARG A 120 14.81 14.32 0.97
N PRO A 121 15.42 14.56 -0.20
CA PRO A 121 15.04 15.65 -1.10
C PRO A 121 13.54 15.73 -1.38
N PHE A 122 12.91 14.55 -1.55
CA PHE A 122 11.47 14.38 -1.71
C PHE A 122 10.66 15.06 -0.60
N ALA A 123 11.06 14.97 0.67
CA ALA A 123 10.25 15.47 1.78
C ALA A 123 10.06 16.99 1.71
N SER A 124 11.11 17.73 1.35
CA SER A 124 11.01 19.19 1.17
C SER A 124 10.14 19.56 -0.03
N ALA A 125 10.18 18.77 -1.11
CA ALA A 125 9.30 18.98 -2.27
C ALA A 125 7.84 18.65 -1.93
N LEU A 126 7.59 17.60 -1.15
CA LEU A 126 6.27 17.25 -0.64
C LEU A 126 5.69 18.36 0.23
N ASP A 127 6.47 18.96 1.15
CA ASP A 127 6.00 20.05 2.02
C ASP A 127 5.54 21.27 1.23
N ARG A 128 6.30 21.65 0.20
CA ARG A 128 5.91 22.76 -0.70
C ARG A 128 4.61 22.46 -1.44
N ARG A 129 4.44 21.22 -1.93
CA ARG A 129 3.21 20.80 -2.62
C ARG A 129 2.02 20.72 -1.67
N LEU A 130 2.19 20.19 -0.47
CA LEU A 130 1.15 20.20 0.57
C LEU A 130 0.70 21.63 0.91
N LEU A 131 1.63 22.57 1.06
CA LEU A 131 1.29 23.97 1.34
C LEU A 131 0.51 24.63 0.19
N ALA A 132 0.84 24.30 -1.06
CA ALA A 132 0.09 24.76 -2.22
C ALA A 132 -1.29 24.09 -2.31
N LEU A 133 -1.37 22.80 -2.00
CA LEU A 133 -2.60 22.02 -1.99
C LEU A 133 -3.55 22.50 -0.88
N ASP A 134 -3.06 22.87 0.29
CA ASP A 134 -3.88 23.47 1.35
C ASP A 134 -4.65 24.71 0.90
N ARG A 135 -4.06 25.49 -0.01
CA ARG A 135 -4.67 26.73 -0.50
C ARG A 135 -5.70 26.47 -1.59
N SER A 136 -5.53 25.38 -2.35
CA SER A 136 -6.33 25.09 -3.55
C SER A 136 -7.39 24.00 -3.31
N ASP A 137 -7.03 22.94 -2.58
CA ASP A 137 -7.91 21.83 -2.19
C ASP A 137 -7.56 21.31 -0.78
N PRO A 138 -8.11 21.95 0.28
CA PRO A 138 -7.88 21.53 1.67
C PRO A 138 -8.31 20.09 1.97
N LYS A 139 -9.32 19.56 1.25
CA LYS A 139 -9.80 18.18 1.47
C LYS A 139 -8.79 17.18 0.93
N ARG A 140 -8.24 17.43 -0.25
CA ARG A 140 -7.16 16.59 -0.81
C ARG A 140 -5.90 16.67 0.04
N ALA A 141 -5.53 17.86 0.51
CA ALA A 141 -4.39 18.04 1.42
C ALA A 141 -4.58 17.28 2.75
N ALA A 142 -5.79 17.25 3.30
CA ALA A 142 -6.10 16.44 4.48
C ALA A 142 -5.88 14.94 4.21
N SER A 143 -6.35 14.44 3.07
CA SER A 143 -6.13 13.04 2.67
C SER A 143 -4.64 12.68 2.53
N TRP A 144 -3.82 13.56 1.96
CA TRP A 144 -2.37 13.35 1.89
C TRP A 144 -1.73 13.29 3.28
N ARG A 145 -2.14 14.16 4.20
CA ARG A 145 -1.63 14.14 5.59
C ARG A 145 -1.94 12.86 6.33
N GLU A 146 -3.05 12.19 6.01
CA GLU A 146 -3.33 10.87 6.59
C GLU A 146 -2.27 9.82 6.21
N CYS A 147 -1.55 10.01 5.11
CA CYS A 147 -0.45 9.15 4.69
C CYS A 147 0.89 9.57 5.31
N LEU A 148 0.95 10.62 6.12
CA LEU A 148 2.16 11.07 6.78
C LEU A 148 2.08 10.76 8.27
N ILE A 149 3.17 10.19 8.82
CA ILE A 149 3.28 9.92 10.24
C ILE A 149 4.59 10.48 10.77
N GLU A 150 4.57 10.94 12.01
CA GLU A 150 5.77 11.35 12.74
C GLU A 150 5.94 10.47 13.98
N VAL A 151 7.13 9.89 14.13
CA VAL A 151 7.49 9.05 15.27
C VAL A 151 8.86 9.49 15.78
N LYS A 152 8.90 10.02 17.00
CA LYS A 152 10.14 10.48 17.66
C LYS A 152 10.94 11.47 16.79
N GLY A 153 10.26 12.46 16.20
CA GLY A 153 10.88 13.48 15.33
C GLY A 153 11.31 12.98 13.95
N ARG A 154 11.01 11.71 13.60
CA ARG A 154 11.21 11.18 12.25
C ARG A 154 9.89 11.15 11.50
N ARG A 155 9.89 11.70 10.30
CA ARG A 155 8.77 11.67 9.36
C ARG A 155 8.86 10.45 8.44
N TYR A 156 7.70 9.84 8.20
CA TYR A 156 7.51 8.73 7.28
C TYR A 156 6.32 9.02 6.37
N ILE A 157 6.41 8.52 5.14
CA ILE A 157 5.22 8.29 4.32
C ILE A 157 4.74 6.86 4.59
N ALA A 158 3.44 6.69 4.82
CA ALA A 158 2.79 5.44 5.15
C ALA A 158 1.53 5.29 4.28
N PRO A 159 1.70 5.10 2.96
CA PRO A 159 0.57 4.99 2.04
C PRO A 159 -0.21 3.70 2.32
N ARG A 160 -1.48 3.69 1.91
CA ARG A 160 -2.36 2.53 2.01
C ARG A 160 -2.09 1.60 0.83
N PHE A 161 -1.96 0.32 1.10
CA PHE A 161 -1.95 -0.75 0.11
C PHE A 161 -3.10 -1.70 0.41
N GLY A 162 -3.88 -2.04 -0.61
CA GLY A 162 -4.90 -3.07 -0.56
C GLY A 162 -4.35 -4.35 -1.17
N LEU A 163 -4.28 -5.44 -0.41
CA LEU A 163 -4.01 -6.77 -0.92
C LEU A 163 -5.32 -7.55 -0.92
N TRP A 164 -5.79 -8.00 -2.08
CA TRP A 164 -7.03 -8.76 -2.18
C TRP A 164 -6.74 -10.22 -2.52
N PHE A 165 -7.37 -11.14 -1.79
CA PHE A 165 -7.29 -12.55 -2.09
C PHE A 165 -8.28 -12.87 -3.20
N SER A 166 -7.79 -13.42 -4.30
CA SER A 166 -8.67 -13.89 -5.37
C SER A 166 -9.57 -15.03 -4.89
N GLN A 167 -10.72 -15.24 -5.54
CA GLN A 167 -11.58 -16.41 -5.27
C GLN A 167 -10.82 -17.74 -5.42
N SER A 168 -9.83 -17.80 -6.33
CA SER A 168 -8.96 -18.96 -6.57
C SER A 168 -7.60 -18.91 -5.86
N TRP A 169 -7.46 -18.16 -4.77
CA TRP A 169 -6.24 -18.17 -3.96
C TRP A 169 -5.98 -19.60 -3.42
N PRO A 170 -4.73 -20.09 -3.33
CA PRO A 170 -3.47 -19.42 -3.64
C PRO A 170 -2.98 -19.57 -5.09
N HIS A 171 -3.79 -20.11 -5.99
CA HIS A 171 -3.40 -20.40 -7.37
C HIS A 171 -3.43 -19.19 -8.32
N ALA A 172 -3.92 -18.05 -7.86
CA ALA A 172 -3.85 -16.78 -8.58
C ALA A 172 -3.12 -15.71 -7.78
N ASP A 173 -2.46 -14.80 -8.50
CA ASP A 173 -1.70 -13.72 -7.89
C ASP A 173 -2.64 -12.73 -7.20
N PRO A 174 -2.35 -12.31 -5.95
CA PRO A 174 -3.22 -11.38 -5.26
C PRO A 174 -2.96 -9.96 -5.82
N PRO A 175 -3.98 -9.24 -6.32
CA PRO A 175 -3.78 -7.87 -6.74
C PRO A 175 -3.39 -7.00 -5.54
N VAL A 176 -2.37 -6.17 -5.76
CA VAL A 176 -2.00 -5.10 -4.83
C VAL A 176 -2.43 -3.78 -5.44
N MET A 177 -3.37 -3.13 -4.77
CA MET A 177 -3.89 -1.83 -5.10
C MET A 177 -3.22 -0.78 -4.24
N VAL A 178 -2.95 0.37 -4.83
CA VAL A 178 -2.49 1.55 -4.11
C VAL A 178 -3.32 2.76 -4.53
N TRP A 179 -3.57 3.61 -3.56
CA TRP A 179 -4.41 4.79 -3.66
C TRP A 179 -3.77 5.88 -4.54
N SER A 180 -4.56 6.64 -5.29
CA SER A 180 -4.02 7.63 -6.23
C SER A 180 -3.22 8.74 -5.53
N GLU A 181 -3.59 9.06 -4.29
CA GLU A 181 -2.88 10.02 -3.42
C GLU A 181 -1.40 9.68 -3.32
N TYR A 182 -1.05 8.39 -3.35
CA TYR A 182 0.33 7.95 -3.25
C TYR A 182 1.20 8.49 -4.39
N PHE A 183 0.78 8.32 -5.64
CA PHE A 183 1.57 8.77 -6.78
C PHE A 183 1.55 10.28 -6.94
N GLU A 184 0.42 10.91 -6.65
CA GLU A 184 0.33 12.37 -6.61
C GLU A 184 1.28 12.95 -5.55
N MET A 185 1.29 12.37 -4.34
CA MET A 185 2.24 12.75 -3.30
C MET A 185 3.68 12.53 -3.74
N LEU A 186 3.99 11.49 -4.51
CA LEU A 186 5.36 11.23 -4.96
C LEU A 186 5.78 12.05 -6.19
N ASP A 187 4.85 12.71 -6.86
CA ASP A 187 5.11 13.41 -8.13
C ASP A 187 5.59 12.50 -9.25
N ILE A 188 5.20 11.21 -9.21
CA ILE A 188 5.59 10.26 -10.24
C ILE A 188 4.61 10.38 -11.41
N PRO A 189 5.10 10.51 -12.66
CA PRO A 189 4.23 10.65 -13.82
C PRO A 189 3.24 9.47 -13.97
N ALA A 190 1.98 9.81 -14.30
CA ALA A 190 0.87 8.85 -14.31
C ALA A 190 0.99 7.79 -15.42
N ASP A 191 1.69 8.08 -16.51
CA ASP A 191 1.98 7.15 -17.60
C ASP A 191 2.83 5.94 -17.16
N HIS A 192 3.52 6.04 -16.02
CA HIS A 192 4.24 4.93 -15.40
C HIS A 192 3.41 4.11 -14.41
N VAL A 193 2.13 4.45 -14.26
CA VAL A 193 1.23 3.81 -13.32
C VAL A 193 0.03 3.22 -14.07
N TYR A 194 -0.23 1.92 -13.88
CA TYR A 194 -1.32 1.22 -14.58
C TYR A 194 -2.67 1.74 -14.08
N CYS A 195 -3.38 2.52 -14.91
CA CYS A 195 -4.68 3.09 -14.57
C CYS A 195 -5.75 2.00 -14.40
N ALA A 196 -6.31 1.91 -13.18
CA ALA A 196 -7.74 1.70 -12.99
C ALA A 196 -8.26 2.98 -12.30
N ASP A 197 -9.42 3.50 -12.70
CA ASP A 197 -9.80 4.92 -12.59
C ASP A 197 -9.73 5.61 -11.20
N GLN A 198 -9.48 4.89 -10.10
CA GLN A 198 -9.24 5.44 -8.75
C GLN A 198 -8.11 4.75 -7.96
N TYR A 199 -7.62 3.62 -8.47
CA TYR A 199 -6.64 2.79 -7.81
C TYR A 199 -5.62 2.29 -8.82
N TYR A 200 -4.37 2.30 -8.43
CA TYR A 200 -3.32 1.82 -9.29
C TYR A 200 -2.91 0.41 -8.90
N ARG A 201 -2.81 -0.47 -9.89
CA ARG A 201 -2.31 -1.83 -9.69
C ARG A 201 -0.79 -1.81 -9.75
N LEU A 202 -0.11 -2.26 -8.70
CA LEU A 202 1.33 -2.47 -8.77
C LEU A 202 1.62 -3.65 -9.72
N CYS A 203 2.67 -3.60 -10.54
CA CYS A 203 3.00 -4.70 -11.45
C CYS A 203 3.40 -5.98 -10.70
N LEU A 204 3.31 -7.11 -11.39
CA LEU A 204 3.83 -8.41 -10.96
C LEU A 204 5.14 -8.67 -11.71
N TYR A 205 6.26 -8.76 -10.99
CA TYR A 205 7.59 -9.03 -11.57
C TYR A 205 8.14 -10.43 -11.23
N ALA A 206 7.36 -11.27 -10.54
CA ALA A 206 7.73 -12.64 -10.19
C ALA A 206 6.49 -13.56 -10.13
N GLN A 207 6.72 -14.87 -9.98
CA GLN A 207 5.66 -15.85 -9.72
C GLN A 207 5.23 -15.73 -8.24
N TRP A 208 4.08 -15.11 -7.98
CA TRP A 208 3.57 -14.87 -6.61
C TRP A 208 2.42 -15.81 -6.24
N ARG A 209 1.98 -16.64 -7.18
CA ARG A 209 1.10 -17.78 -6.91
C ARG A 209 1.74 -18.64 -5.84
N GLU A 210 0.91 -19.11 -4.92
CA GLU A 210 1.32 -20.04 -3.87
C GLU A 210 2.35 -19.46 -2.87
N GLN A 211 2.59 -18.14 -2.92
CA GLN A 211 3.39 -17.45 -1.92
C GLN A 211 2.49 -16.92 -0.79
N PRO A 212 2.92 -17.00 0.48
CA PRO A 212 2.19 -16.36 1.56
C PRO A 212 2.00 -14.86 1.33
N ALA A 213 0.85 -14.31 1.72
CA ALA A 213 0.52 -12.90 1.57
C ALA A 213 1.56 -11.97 2.22
N VAL A 214 2.11 -12.40 3.36
CA VAL A 214 3.21 -11.70 4.03
C VAL A 214 4.43 -11.56 3.12
N GLN A 215 4.78 -12.61 2.36
CA GLN A 215 5.90 -12.59 1.43
C GLN A 215 5.59 -11.72 0.22
N VAL A 216 4.35 -11.73 -0.27
CA VAL A 216 3.93 -10.79 -1.33
C VAL A 216 4.14 -9.35 -0.86
N LEU A 217 3.69 -8.97 0.34
CA LEU A 217 3.90 -7.62 0.86
C LEU A 217 5.39 -7.29 1.05
N GLN A 218 6.15 -8.18 1.67
CA GLN A 218 7.57 -7.96 1.96
C GLN A 218 8.43 -7.88 0.69
N ASN A 219 8.13 -8.69 -0.33
CA ASN A 219 8.97 -8.79 -1.52
C ASN A 219 8.46 -7.95 -2.69
N ARG A 220 7.19 -7.52 -2.69
CA ARG A 220 6.61 -6.65 -3.73
C ARG A 220 6.44 -5.21 -3.28
N VAL A 221 5.78 -4.99 -2.14
CA VAL A 221 5.39 -3.63 -1.71
C VAL A 221 6.58 -2.87 -1.15
N VAL A 222 7.37 -3.49 -0.27
CA VAL A 222 8.52 -2.82 0.35
C VAL A 222 9.57 -2.38 -0.68
N PRO A 223 10.04 -3.25 -1.60
CA PRO A 223 11.04 -2.84 -2.59
C PRO A 223 10.48 -1.81 -3.57
N ARG A 224 9.20 -1.95 -3.96
CA ARG A 224 8.54 -0.97 -4.83
C ARG A 224 8.51 0.41 -4.20
N LEU A 225 8.10 0.51 -2.93
CA LEU A 225 8.07 1.77 -2.18
C LEU A 225 9.45 2.43 -2.07
N LEU A 226 10.51 1.62 -1.92
CA LEU A 226 11.88 2.14 -1.91
C LEU A 226 12.28 2.72 -3.27
N ILE A 227 11.99 2.04 -4.38
CA ILE A 227 12.27 2.53 -5.73
C ILE A 227 11.44 3.80 -6.00
N ASP A 228 10.15 3.79 -5.68
CA ASP A 228 9.26 4.94 -5.82
C ASP A 228 9.80 6.17 -5.06
N LEU A 229 10.34 5.98 -3.84
CA LEU A 229 10.99 7.06 -3.10
C LEU A 229 12.31 7.52 -3.74
N MET A 230 13.09 6.62 -4.34
CA MET A 230 14.30 7.00 -5.08
C MET A 230 13.95 7.83 -6.32
N VAL A 231 12.93 7.42 -7.07
CA VAL A 231 12.39 8.16 -8.22
C VAL A 231 11.91 9.54 -7.77
N ALA A 232 11.14 9.61 -6.68
CA ALA A 232 10.65 10.86 -6.14
C ALA A 232 11.78 11.81 -5.69
N ASP A 233 12.86 11.29 -5.10
CA ASP A 233 14.04 12.09 -4.75
C ASP A 233 14.76 12.64 -6.00
N LEU A 234 14.99 11.79 -6.99
CA LEU A 234 15.63 12.18 -8.24
C LEU A 234 14.77 13.19 -9.00
N HIS A 235 13.45 13.00 -9.05
CA HIS A 235 12.51 13.92 -9.66
C HIS A 235 12.48 15.26 -8.92
N ALA A 236 12.41 15.25 -7.58
CA ALA A 236 12.45 16.46 -6.75
C ALA A 236 13.74 17.28 -6.93
N LEU A 237 14.85 16.63 -7.32
CA LEU A 237 16.13 17.27 -7.63
C LEU A 237 16.28 17.66 -9.11
N GLY A 238 15.33 17.32 -9.98
CA GLY A 238 15.46 17.49 -11.44
C GLY A 238 16.56 16.61 -12.05
N ARG A 239 16.84 15.44 -11.45
CA ARG A 239 17.93 14.51 -11.82
C ARG A 239 17.45 13.15 -12.30
N LEU A 240 16.14 12.93 -12.45
CA LEU A 240 15.58 11.64 -12.87
C LEU A 240 16.09 11.21 -14.25
N GLU A 241 15.94 12.06 -15.27
CA GLU A 241 16.43 11.77 -16.63
C GLU A 241 17.92 11.45 -16.66
N LEU A 242 18.74 12.25 -15.97
CA LEU A 242 20.18 12.01 -15.85
C LEU A 242 20.49 10.65 -15.19
N ALA A 243 19.70 10.22 -14.22
CA ALA A 243 19.87 8.92 -13.59
C ALA A 243 19.52 7.78 -14.55
N LEU A 244 18.41 7.91 -15.29
CA LEU A 244 17.97 6.95 -16.30
C LEU A 244 18.99 6.80 -17.42
N ASP A 245 19.52 7.92 -17.93
CA ASP A 245 20.58 7.95 -18.94
C ASP A 245 21.85 7.23 -18.48
N ARG A 246 22.32 7.50 -17.25
CA ARG A 246 23.52 6.85 -16.69
C ARG A 246 23.37 5.35 -16.49
N LEU A 247 22.15 4.92 -16.25
CA LEU A 247 21.80 3.52 -16.05
C LEU A 247 21.46 2.81 -17.38
N GLU A 248 21.40 3.57 -18.48
CA GLU A 248 20.96 3.10 -19.80
C GLU A 248 19.63 2.34 -19.72
N MET A 249 18.68 2.87 -18.94
CA MET A 249 17.40 2.20 -18.70
C MET A 249 16.23 3.19 -18.70
N SER A 250 15.06 2.70 -19.10
CA SER A 250 13.79 3.40 -18.90
C SER A 250 13.34 3.36 -17.43
N LEU A 251 12.44 4.25 -17.04
CA LEU A 251 11.82 4.21 -15.72
C LEU A 251 11.06 2.89 -15.48
N TYR A 252 10.45 2.32 -16.52
CA TYR A 252 9.85 0.98 -16.46
C TYR A 252 10.88 -0.10 -16.07
N GLU A 253 12.07 -0.08 -16.67
CA GLU A 253 13.14 -1.03 -16.35
C GLU A 253 13.71 -0.80 -14.95
N MET A 254 13.80 0.44 -14.49
CA MET A 254 14.20 0.77 -13.12
C MET A 254 13.28 0.10 -12.09
N TYR A 255 11.97 0.05 -12.34
CA TYR A 255 11.03 -0.68 -11.46
C TYR A 255 11.20 -2.19 -11.48
N ASN A 256 11.76 -2.75 -12.55
CA ASN A 256 12.03 -4.17 -12.69
C ASN A 256 13.34 -4.61 -12.03
N VAL A 257 14.13 -3.69 -11.46
CA VAL A 257 15.41 -4.00 -10.81
C VAL A 257 15.25 -4.97 -9.63
N VAL A 258 14.09 -5.00 -8.98
CA VAL A 258 13.79 -5.96 -7.89
C VAL A 258 13.98 -7.42 -8.35
N GLY A 259 13.68 -7.72 -9.61
CA GLY A 259 13.88 -9.04 -10.22
C GLY A 259 15.24 -9.24 -10.87
N ARG A 260 16.15 -8.26 -10.79
CA ARG A 260 17.44 -8.25 -11.49
C ARG A 260 18.59 -7.87 -10.53
N PRO A 261 19.07 -8.80 -9.68
CA PRO A 261 20.07 -8.52 -8.65
C PRO A 261 21.33 -7.81 -9.15
N GLN A 262 21.75 -8.10 -10.39
CA GLN A 262 22.91 -7.49 -11.05
C GLN A 262 22.76 -5.98 -11.29
N LEU A 263 21.53 -5.44 -11.29
CA LEU A 263 21.25 -4.02 -11.50
C LEU A 263 21.12 -3.22 -10.19
N VAL A 264 21.09 -3.89 -9.04
CA VAL A 264 20.89 -3.25 -7.73
C VAL A 264 22.07 -2.35 -7.34
N GLU A 265 23.31 -2.83 -7.53
CA GLU A 265 24.53 -2.06 -7.22
C GLU A 265 24.69 -0.84 -8.14
N PRO A 266 24.61 -0.97 -9.48
CA PRO A 266 24.63 0.20 -10.38
C PRO A 266 23.58 1.26 -10.01
N LEU A 267 22.33 0.85 -9.78
CA LEU A 267 21.25 1.77 -9.39
C LEU A 267 21.59 2.49 -8.08
N ARG A 268 22.08 1.77 -7.08
CA ARG A 268 22.48 2.36 -5.79
C ARG A 268 23.62 3.37 -5.96
N GLN A 269 24.65 3.06 -6.76
CA GLN A 269 25.76 3.97 -7.00
C GLN A 269 25.29 5.26 -7.68
N VAL A 270 24.50 5.16 -8.76
CA VAL A 270 23.97 6.34 -9.47
C VAL A 270 23.11 7.19 -8.55
N TYR A 271 22.23 6.56 -7.76
CA TYR A 271 21.40 7.27 -6.79
C TYR A 271 22.24 8.00 -5.73
N GLN A 272 23.25 7.33 -5.14
CA GLN A 272 24.13 7.94 -4.13
C GLN A 272 24.93 9.12 -4.71
N ASP A 273 25.45 8.99 -5.93
CA ASP A 273 26.17 10.07 -6.60
C ASP A 273 25.28 11.30 -6.85
N LEU A 274 24.03 11.07 -7.25
CA LEU A 274 23.10 12.14 -7.61
C LEU A 274 22.36 12.73 -6.42
N VAL A 275 22.20 12.00 -5.31
CA VAL A 275 21.53 12.53 -4.10
C VAL A 275 22.56 13.04 -3.08
N GLY A 276 23.67 12.34 -2.89
CA GLY A 276 24.71 12.68 -1.91
C GLY A 276 25.36 14.04 -2.17
N ARG A 277 25.58 14.41 -3.44
CA ARG A 277 26.15 15.71 -3.83
C ARG A 277 25.26 16.91 -3.47
N SER A 278 23.98 16.71 -3.18
CA SER A 278 23.08 17.79 -2.78
C SER A 278 23.25 18.17 -1.31
N ALA A 279 23.76 17.28 -0.45
CA ALA A 279 24.01 17.60 0.96
C ALA A 279 25.14 18.63 1.13
N ASP A 280 26.15 18.58 0.26
CA ASP A 280 27.33 19.46 0.35
C ASP A 280 27.08 20.89 -0.14
N ASN A 281 26.08 21.11 -1.00
CA ASN A 281 25.77 22.43 -1.58
C ASN A 281 24.78 23.28 -0.76
N THR A 282 24.34 22.82 0.42
CA THR A 282 23.40 23.55 1.28
C THR A 282 24.09 24.27 2.45
N LEU A 283 25.43 24.28 2.47
CA LEU A 283 26.26 24.90 3.51
C LEU A 283 27.09 26.10 3.02
N THR A 284 26.74 26.70 1.88
CA THR A 284 27.34 27.95 1.37
C THR A 284 26.32 29.06 1.24
#